data_AF-A0A4R4MIZ5-F1
#
_entry.id   AF-A0A4R4MIZ5-F1
#
_cell.length_a   1.000
_cell.length_b   1.000
_cell.length_c   1.000
_cell.angle_alpha   90.00
_cell.angle_beta   90.00
_cell.angle_gamma   90.00
#
_symmetry.space_group_name_H-M   'P 1'
#
loop_
_entity.id
_entity.type
_entity.pdbx_description
1 polymer ?
#
loop_
_entity_poly.entity_id
_entity_poly.type
_entity_poly.pdbx_seq_one_letter_code
_entity_poly.pdbx_strand_id
1 'polypeptide(L)'
;MTSSELETPPLDTARRLAERGDLDGAAAILRELAADPDEPDRAQAAVGLAVVLEERGDLEAARAAARTALATGHPEYASQAACHLAQGFEREGRAEQARAAWQAVLGVGAAGYVPLAHLALARLAVRAHDLEEAERELRAAMAGGDGEIAAHAAQELADLLMEHGEPGAAAELLLDALEAAPGDEAPGLRVRLGIAHLELACAEFAETVEGGADAQTSALAIELLARTLPLRGRDDDAGRVWSYGLEHADETLAAEVRLRYQRDT
;
A
#
# COMPACT_ATOMS: atom_id res chain seq x y z
N MET A 1 -0.11 19.54 55.03
CA MET A 1 -0.29 18.88 53.72
C MET A 1 -0.45 20.00 52.71
N THR A 2 0.67 20.44 52.13
CA THR A 2 0.77 21.62 51.27
C THR A 2 0.44 21.24 49.84
N SER A 3 -0.53 21.95 49.25
CA SER A 3 -0.88 22.27 47.85
C SER A 3 -0.10 21.70 46.65
N SER A 4 0.60 20.58 46.78
CA SER A 4 1.14 19.77 45.68
C SER A 4 0.02 18.91 45.08
N GLU A 5 -1.17 19.49 44.90
CA GLU A 5 -2.29 18.91 44.18
C GLU A 5 -2.22 19.40 42.73
N LEU A 6 -1.64 18.55 41.87
CA LEU A 6 -1.96 18.46 40.44
C LEU A 6 -1.83 19.76 39.61
N GLU A 7 -0.64 20.36 39.56
CA GLU A 7 -0.30 21.14 38.37
C GLU A 7 -0.37 20.16 37.18
N THR A 8 -1.37 20.35 36.31
CA THR A 8 -1.47 19.55 35.09
C THR A 8 -0.19 19.82 34.29
N PRO A 9 0.58 18.79 33.90
CA PRO A 9 1.79 18.98 33.12
C PRO A 9 1.55 19.92 31.93
N PRO A 10 2.50 20.80 31.57
CA PRO A 10 2.33 21.75 30.47
C PRO A 10 1.83 21.10 29.17
N LEU A 11 2.37 19.92 28.81
CA LEU A 11 1.90 19.14 27.66
C LEU A 11 0.43 18.71 27.76
N ASP A 12 -0.01 18.26 28.93
CA ASP A 12 -1.40 17.87 29.15
C ASP A 12 -2.35 19.08 29.04
N THR A 13 -1.90 20.23 29.52
CA THR A 13 -2.63 21.49 29.37
C THR A 13 -2.75 21.88 27.90
N ALA A 14 -1.65 21.83 27.14
CA ALA A 14 -1.66 22.11 25.71
C ALA A 14 -2.60 21.17 24.94
N ARG A 15 -2.55 19.86 25.24
CA ARG A 15 -3.46 18.87 24.64
C ARG A 15 -4.93 19.19 24.90
N ARG A 16 -5.30 19.50 26.15
CA ARG A 16 -6.69 19.86 26.50
C ARG A 16 -7.15 21.15 25.83
N LEU A 17 -6.26 22.10 25.61
CA LEU A 17 -6.58 23.34 24.87
C LEU A 17 -6.87 23.02 23.40
N ALA A 18 -6.03 22.20 22.76
CA ALA A 18 -6.25 21.76 21.39
C ALA A 18 -7.56 20.99 21.22
N GLU A 19 -7.87 20.05 22.12
CA GLU A 19 -9.14 19.29 22.12
C GLU A 19 -10.39 20.19 22.26
N ARG A 20 -10.25 21.38 22.85
CA ARG A 20 -11.32 22.38 22.98
C ARG A 20 -11.34 23.38 21.82
N GLY A 21 -10.44 23.26 20.86
CA GLY A 21 -10.29 24.15 19.72
C GLY A 21 -9.48 25.42 20.01
N ASP A 22 -8.89 25.57 21.20
CA ASP A 22 -7.96 26.66 21.50
C ASP A 22 -6.55 26.32 21.02
N LEU A 23 -6.39 26.35 19.69
CA LEU A 23 -5.14 26.04 19.01
C LEU A 23 -4.08 27.12 19.24
N ASP A 24 -4.49 28.36 19.57
CA ASP A 24 -3.56 29.44 19.92
C ASP A 24 -2.93 29.21 21.30
N GLY A 25 -3.75 28.92 22.30
CA GLY A 25 -3.28 28.59 23.65
C GLY A 25 -2.40 27.33 23.65
N ALA A 26 -2.81 26.28 22.94
CA ALA A 26 -2.01 25.06 22.80
C ALA A 26 -0.66 25.34 22.14
N ALA A 27 -0.63 26.06 21.01
CA ALA A 27 0.60 26.38 20.30
C ALA A 27 1.55 27.27 21.12
N ALA A 28 1.04 28.15 21.96
CA ALA A 28 1.86 28.98 22.83
C ALA A 28 2.68 28.12 23.82
N ILE A 29 2.00 27.23 24.54
CA ILE A 29 2.64 26.32 25.51
C ILE A 29 3.64 25.40 24.82
N LEU A 30 3.24 24.76 23.71
CA LEU A 30 4.10 23.83 22.98
C LEU A 30 5.35 24.51 22.41
N ARG A 31 5.22 25.76 21.98
CA ARG A 31 6.35 26.56 21.47
C ARG A 31 7.35 26.93 22.56
N GLU A 32 6.88 27.23 23.77
CA GLU A 32 7.76 27.49 24.91
C GLU A 32 8.59 26.24 25.26
N LEU A 33 7.91 25.09 25.42
CA LEU A 33 8.58 23.81 25.71
C LEU A 33 9.55 23.38 24.61
N ALA A 34 9.17 23.53 23.34
CA ALA A 34 10.02 23.14 22.21
C ALA A 34 11.27 24.04 22.04
N ALA A 35 11.20 25.28 22.55
CA ALA A 35 12.28 26.26 22.48
C ALA A 35 13.35 26.06 23.56
N ASP A 36 12.99 25.47 24.70
CA ASP A 36 13.93 25.17 25.78
C ASP A 36 14.76 23.92 25.46
N PRO A 37 16.09 24.03 25.29
CA PRO A 37 16.95 22.88 25.02
C PRO A 37 17.06 21.88 26.18
N ASP A 38 16.81 22.33 27.41
CA ASP A 38 16.93 21.54 28.63
C ASP A 38 15.60 20.89 29.04
N GLU A 39 14.51 21.20 28.34
CA GLU A 39 13.18 20.62 28.57
C GLU A 39 13.15 19.13 28.17
N PRO A 40 12.90 18.20 29.11
CA PRO A 40 12.84 16.77 28.81
C PRO A 40 11.80 16.42 27.73
N ASP A 41 10.69 17.14 27.72
CA ASP A 41 9.58 16.91 26.80
C ASP A 41 9.70 17.70 25.48
N ARG A 42 10.83 18.35 25.23
CA ARG A 42 11.06 19.23 24.05
C ARG A 42 10.72 18.56 22.73
N ALA A 43 11.13 17.30 22.56
CA ALA A 43 10.90 16.55 21.32
C ALA A 43 9.40 16.27 21.11
N GLN A 44 8.69 15.89 22.18
CA GLN A 44 7.25 15.69 22.18
C GLN A 44 6.49 16.99 21.93
N ALA A 45 6.91 18.07 22.59
CA ALA A 45 6.33 19.40 22.42
C ALA A 45 6.49 19.90 20.97
N ALA A 46 7.64 19.66 20.34
CA ALA A 46 7.88 20.04 18.95
C ALA A 46 6.98 19.25 17.97
N VAL A 47 6.74 17.95 18.19
CA VAL A 47 5.76 17.18 17.41
C VAL A 47 4.34 17.71 17.64
N GLY A 48 3.94 17.92 18.90
CA GLY A 48 2.63 18.48 19.23
C GLY A 48 2.41 19.86 18.59
N LEU A 49 3.45 20.71 18.59
CA LEU A 49 3.42 22.02 17.95
C LEU A 49 3.20 21.89 16.44
N ALA A 50 3.85 20.93 15.78
CA ALA A 50 3.66 20.67 14.36
C ALA A 50 2.19 20.34 14.03
N VAL A 51 1.60 19.42 14.79
CA VAL A 51 0.20 19.01 14.62
C VAL A 51 -0.76 20.19 14.82
N VAL A 52 -0.62 20.92 15.93
CA VAL A 52 -1.50 22.07 16.24
C VAL A 52 -1.39 23.18 15.19
N LEU A 53 -0.18 23.44 14.66
CA LEU A 53 0.01 24.44 13.61
C LEU A 53 -0.56 23.98 12.27
N GLU A 54 -0.50 22.69 11.95
CA GLU A 54 -1.15 22.14 10.77
C GLU A 54 -2.67 22.26 10.84
N GLU A 55 -3.28 21.92 11.99
CA GLU A 55 -4.73 22.06 12.21
C GLU A 55 -5.21 23.51 12.06
N ARG A 56 -4.34 24.48 12.40
CA ARG A 56 -4.57 25.91 12.17
C ARG A 56 -4.39 26.36 10.71
N GLY A 57 -3.85 25.51 9.85
CA GLY A 57 -3.48 25.83 8.47
C GLY A 57 -2.14 26.54 8.29
N ASP A 58 -1.31 26.64 9.34
CA ASP A 58 0.03 27.22 9.26
C ASP A 58 1.07 26.16 8.91
N LEU A 59 1.03 25.71 7.65
CA LEU A 59 1.82 24.56 7.16
C LEU A 59 3.33 24.78 7.24
N GLU A 60 3.82 25.99 7.00
CA GLU A 60 5.26 26.27 7.07
C GLU A 60 5.75 26.30 8.52
N ALA A 61 4.96 26.84 9.45
CA ALA A 61 5.31 26.79 10.87
C ALA A 61 5.22 25.35 11.41
N ALA A 62 4.24 24.55 10.96
CA ALA A 62 4.13 23.13 11.29
C ALA A 62 5.38 22.36 10.85
N ARG A 63 5.84 22.58 9.62
CA ARG A 63 7.09 22.00 9.09
C ARG A 63 8.31 22.41 9.88
N ALA A 64 8.40 23.68 10.28
CA ALA A 64 9.49 24.16 11.11
C ALA A 64 9.52 23.43 12.47
N ALA A 65 8.36 23.27 13.11
CA ALA A 65 8.24 22.54 14.36
C ALA A 65 8.60 21.05 14.21
N ALA A 66 8.15 20.38 13.14
CA ALA A 66 8.54 18.99 12.86
C ALA A 66 10.06 18.86 12.60
N ARG A 67 10.69 19.81 11.91
CA ARG A 67 12.16 19.85 11.77
C ARG A 67 12.86 20.04 13.12
N THR A 68 12.29 20.82 14.04
CA THR A 68 12.81 20.93 15.40
C THR A 68 12.75 19.59 16.12
N ALA A 69 11.63 18.87 16.06
CA ALA A 69 11.49 17.54 16.64
C ALA A 69 12.53 16.56 16.07
N LEU A 70 12.70 16.53 14.75
CA LEU A 70 13.74 15.75 14.09
C LEU A 70 15.16 16.07 14.59
N ALA A 71 15.47 17.36 14.76
CA ALA A 71 16.79 17.81 15.21
C ALA A 71 17.11 17.44 16.67
N THR A 72 16.11 17.08 17.48
CA THR A 72 16.36 16.55 18.83
C THR A 72 17.00 15.16 18.81
N GLY A 73 16.84 14.41 17.71
CA GLY A 73 17.34 13.04 17.60
C GLY A 73 16.63 12.03 18.49
N HIS A 74 15.53 12.41 19.16
CA HIS A 74 14.76 11.47 19.98
C HIS A 74 14.07 10.43 19.07
N PRO A 75 14.35 9.12 19.19
CA PRO A 75 13.95 8.13 18.17
C PRO A 75 12.46 8.10 17.84
N GLU A 76 11.60 8.09 18.87
CA GLU A 76 10.14 8.07 18.71
C GLU A 76 9.62 9.35 18.03
N TYR A 77 9.86 10.52 18.64
CA TYR A 77 9.38 11.81 18.16
C TYR A 77 10.02 12.27 16.84
N ALA A 78 11.27 11.89 16.57
CA ALA A 78 11.90 12.14 15.27
C ALA A 78 11.20 11.35 14.16
N SER A 79 10.84 10.08 14.41
CA SER A 79 10.09 9.26 13.45
C SER A 79 8.68 9.81 13.21
N GLN A 80 7.98 10.20 14.28
CA GLN A 80 6.68 10.88 14.20
C GLN A 80 6.75 12.17 13.38
N ALA A 81 7.76 13.01 13.64
CA ALA A 81 7.94 14.27 12.94
C ALA A 81 8.28 14.06 11.45
N ALA A 82 9.14 13.11 11.12
CA ALA A 82 9.44 12.76 9.73
C ALA A 82 8.21 12.22 9.00
N CYS A 83 7.43 11.35 9.64
CA CYS A 83 6.16 10.84 9.12
C CYS A 83 5.17 11.98 8.85
N HIS A 84 5.03 12.92 9.79
CA HIS A 84 4.18 14.10 9.64
C HIS A 84 4.61 14.98 8.46
N LEU A 85 5.91 15.25 8.32
CA LEU A 85 6.45 15.97 7.15
C LEU A 85 6.15 15.24 5.84
N ALA A 86 6.35 13.93 5.81
CA ALA A 86 6.16 13.12 4.62
C ALA A 86 4.71 13.13 4.14
N GLN A 87 3.76 12.89 5.05
CA GLN A 87 2.32 12.96 4.77
C GLN A 87 1.90 14.37 4.32
N GLY A 88 2.46 15.42 4.91
CA GLY A 88 2.22 16.80 4.49
C GLY A 88 2.68 17.08 3.06
N PHE A 89 3.86 16.59 2.68
CA PHE A 89 4.32 16.71 1.29
C PHE A 89 3.49 15.87 0.33
N GLU A 90 3.01 14.69 0.73
CA GLU A 90 2.13 13.88 -0.10
C GLU A 90 0.80 14.57 -0.40
N ARG A 91 0.16 15.17 0.62
CA ARG A 91 -1.09 15.94 0.45
C ARG A 91 -0.95 17.12 -0.52
N GLU A 92 0.24 17.70 -0.59
CA GLU A 92 0.56 18.79 -1.53
C GLU A 92 1.04 18.31 -2.92
N GLY A 93 1.13 17.00 -3.14
CA GLY A 93 1.66 16.44 -4.39
C GLY A 93 3.17 16.64 -4.58
N ARG A 94 3.91 16.93 -3.50
CA ARG A 94 5.35 17.19 -3.48
C ARG A 94 6.14 15.89 -3.33
N ALA A 95 6.11 15.07 -4.39
CA ALA A 95 6.60 13.69 -4.37
C ALA A 95 8.07 13.55 -3.90
N GLU A 96 8.99 14.35 -4.43
CA GLU A 96 10.41 14.28 -4.04
C GLU A 96 10.64 14.66 -2.57
N GLN A 97 9.93 15.67 -2.07
CA GLN A 97 10.03 16.04 -0.66
C GLN A 97 9.40 14.99 0.25
N ALA A 98 8.28 14.39 -0.16
CA ALA A 98 7.65 13.29 0.57
C ALA A 98 8.60 12.08 0.64
N ARG A 99 9.21 11.71 -0.49
CA ARG A 99 10.19 10.63 -0.59
C ARG A 99 11.37 10.86 0.34
N ALA A 100 11.97 12.05 0.32
CA ALA A 100 13.09 12.39 1.20
C ALA A 100 12.69 12.32 2.69
N ALA A 101 11.46 12.73 3.03
CA ALA A 101 10.96 12.65 4.40
C ALA A 101 10.69 11.21 4.85
N TRP A 102 10.14 10.35 3.99
CA TRP A 102 10.00 8.91 4.28
C TRP A 102 11.35 8.20 4.43
N GLN A 103 12.34 8.56 3.60
CA GLN A 103 13.72 8.07 3.78
C GLN A 103 14.32 8.53 5.11
N ALA A 104 13.98 9.72 5.59
CA ALA A 104 14.38 10.17 6.92
C ALA A 104 13.75 9.33 8.04
N VAL A 105 12.49 8.88 7.90
CA VAL A 105 11.86 7.93 8.84
C VAL A 105 12.69 6.64 8.92
N LEU A 106 13.08 6.08 7.77
CA LEU A 106 13.94 4.89 7.72
C LEU A 106 15.32 5.14 8.34
N GLY A 107 15.89 6.32 8.14
CA GLY A 107 17.17 6.72 8.72
C GLY A 107 17.14 6.83 10.26
N VAL A 108 16.01 7.21 10.84
CA VAL A 108 15.80 7.19 12.31
C VAL A 108 15.61 5.74 12.81
N GLY A 109 14.84 4.94 12.05
CA GLY A 109 14.75 3.49 12.26
C GLY A 109 13.91 3.06 13.47
N ALA A 110 12.95 3.86 13.93
CA ALA A 110 12.01 3.40 14.96
C ALA A 110 11.10 2.29 14.39
N ALA A 111 11.15 1.10 15.02
CA ALA A 111 10.59 -0.13 14.48
C ALA A 111 9.11 -0.02 14.03
N GLY A 112 8.28 0.72 14.77
CA GLY A 112 6.86 0.90 14.43
C GLY A 112 6.59 1.72 13.16
N TYR A 113 7.59 2.47 12.66
CA TYR A 113 7.44 3.34 11.49
C TYR A 113 8.13 2.80 10.24
N VAL A 114 9.04 1.84 10.38
CA VAL A 114 9.81 1.28 9.27
C VAL A 114 8.91 0.62 8.21
N PRO A 115 7.97 -0.30 8.55
CA PRO A 115 7.11 -0.93 7.55
C PRO A 115 6.24 0.11 6.82
N LEU A 116 5.71 1.08 7.56
CA LEU A 116 4.87 2.16 7.02
C LEU A 116 5.65 3.04 6.02
N ALA A 117 6.90 3.39 6.34
CA ALA A 117 7.73 4.20 5.47
C ALA A 117 8.06 3.49 4.16
N HIS A 118 8.39 2.19 4.21
CA HIS A 118 8.59 1.37 3.01
C HIS A 118 7.31 1.30 2.15
N LEU A 119 6.14 1.06 2.77
CA LEU A 119 4.88 1.06 2.04
C LEU A 119 4.58 2.42 1.37
N ALA A 120 4.89 3.53 2.03
CA ALA A 120 4.71 4.85 1.45
C ALA A 120 5.69 5.14 0.29
N LEU A 121 6.95 4.71 0.41
CA LEU A 121 7.93 4.80 -0.66
C LEU A 121 7.53 3.95 -1.88
N ALA A 122 7.00 2.74 -1.66
CA ALA A 122 6.45 1.92 -2.73
C ALA A 122 5.34 2.65 -3.52
N ARG A 123 4.38 3.27 -2.82
CA ARG A 123 3.30 4.05 -3.46
C ARG A 123 3.82 5.26 -4.24
N LEU A 124 4.90 5.89 -3.77
CA LEU A 124 5.57 6.97 -4.50
C LEU A 124 6.27 6.43 -5.76
N ALA A 125 6.92 5.27 -5.66
CA ALA A 125 7.61 4.61 -6.77
C ALA A 125 6.63 4.16 -7.87
N VAL A 126 5.49 3.55 -7.50
CA VAL A 126 4.40 3.21 -8.45
C VAL A 126 3.93 4.45 -9.22
N ARG A 127 3.70 5.57 -8.53
CA ARG A 127 3.32 6.84 -9.19
C ARG A 127 4.40 7.41 -10.10
N ALA A 128 5.67 7.11 -9.83
CA ALA A 128 6.80 7.48 -10.66
C ALA A 128 7.06 6.46 -11.79
N HIS A 129 6.29 5.37 -11.86
CA HIS A 129 6.53 4.22 -12.73
C HIS A 129 7.91 3.56 -12.52
N ASP A 130 8.47 3.68 -11.30
CA ASP A 130 9.68 2.97 -10.89
C ASP A 130 9.28 1.66 -10.20
N LEU A 131 9.13 0.62 -11.02
CA LEU A 131 8.61 -0.68 -10.59
C LEU A 131 9.62 -1.48 -9.80
N GLU A 132 10.90 -1.38 -10.17
CA GLU A 132 12.00 -2.04 -9.45
C GLU A 132 12.08 -1.54 -8.02
N GLU A 133 11.96 -0.21 -7.83
CA GLU A 133 11.88 0.35 -6.50
C GLU A 133 10.59 -0.04 -5.78
N ALA A 134 9.43 0.06 -6.44
CA ALA A 134 8.16 -0.32 -5.82
C ALA A 134 8.21 -1.74 -5.23
N GLU A 135 8.70 -2.70 -6.02
CA GLU A 135 8.87 -4.08 -5.61
C GLU A 135 9.85 -4.22 -4.42
N ARG A 136 11.01 -3.55 -4.48
CA ARG A 136 11.99 -3.56 -3.38
C ARG A 136 11.39 -3.04 -2.09
N GLU A 137 10.68 -1.91 -2.15
CA GLU A 137 10.06 -1.28 -0.99
C GLU A 137 8.91 -2.11 -0.42
N LEU A 138 8.07 -2.72 -1.27
CA LEU A 138 7.00 -3.63 -0.81
C LEU A 138 7.56 -4.84 -0.07
N ARG A 139 8.63 -5.47 -0.59
CA ARG A 139 9.30 -6.58 0.11
C ARG A 139 9.89 -6.13 1.45
N ALA A 140 10.46 -4.93 1.51
CA ALA A 140 10.97 -4.38 2.76
C ALA A 140 9.86 -4.11 3.78
N ALA A 141 8.69 -3.63 3.34
CA ALA A 141 7.52 -3.47 4.20
C ALA A 141 7.03 -4.81 4.78
N MET A 142 6.97 -5.86 3.96
CA MET A 142 6.60 -7.22 4.39
C MET A 142 7.55 -7.79 5.46
N ALA A 143 8.84 -7.50 5.36
CA ALA A 143 9.84 -7.96 6.33
C ALA A 143 9.80 -7.21 7.68
N GLY A 144 9.02 -6.13 7.78
CA GLY A 144 9.03 -5.20 8.91
C GLY A 144 8.31 -5.66 10.18
N GLY A 145 7.63 -6.82 10.16
CA GLY A 145 7.03 -7.46 11.34
C GLY A 145 5.66 -6.93 11.78
N ASP A 146 5.09 -5.97 11.06
CA ASP A 146 3.70 -5.53 11.21
C ASP A 146 2.81 -6.36 10.28
N GLY A 147 1.92 -7.18 10.85
CA GLY A 147 1.12 -8.14 10.08
C GLY A 147 0.11 -7.50 9.12
N GLU A 148 -0.49 -6.37 9.52
CA GLU A 148 -1.46 -5.62 8.70
C GLU A 148 -0.73 -4.98 7.51
N ILE A 149 0.38 -4.28 7.77
CA ILE A 149 1.19 -3.66 6.71
C ILE A 149 1.81 -4.73 5.81
N ALA A 150 2.28 -5.84 6.35
CA ALA A 150 2.85 -6.93 5.56
C ALA A 150 1.81 -7.56 4.64
N ALA A 151 0.59 -7.82 5.13
CA ALA A 151 -0.49 -8.34 4.30
C ALA A 151 -0.87 -7.34 3.20
N HIS A 152 -0.99 -6.05 3.52
CA HIS A 152 -1.28 -5.03 2.51
C HIS A 152 -0.15 -4.89 1.47
N ALA A 153 1.12 -4.92 1.89
CA ALA A 153 2.25 -4.87 0.97
C ALA A 153 2.33 -6.11 0.05
N ALA A 154 2.01 -7.29 0.57
CA ALA A 154 1.95 -8.52 -0.23
C ALA A 154 0.84 -8.45 -1.28
N GLN A 155 -0.31 -7.88 -0.91
CA GLN A 155 -1.43 -7.65 -1.81
C GLN A 155 -1.04 -6.73 -2.98
N GLU A 156 -0.43 -5.57 -2.70
CA GLU A 156 0.02 -4.62 -3.73
C GLU A 156 1.12 -5.21 -4.62
N LEU A 157 2.05 -5.98 -4.06
CA LEU A 157 3.11 -6.64 -4.84
C LEU A 157 2.55 -7.74 -5.74
N ALA A 158 1.56 -8.50 -5.27
CA ALA A 158 0.89 -9.49 -6.10
C ALA A 158 0.15 -8.83 -7.27
N ASP A 159 -0.54 -7.71 -7.03
CA ASP A 159 -1.20 -6.95 -8.09
C ASP A 159 -0.17 -6.47 -9.14
N LEU A 160 0.98 -5.96 -8.70
CA LEU A 160 2.08 -5.57 -9.58
C LEU A 160 2.63 -6.73 -10.42
N LEU A 161 2.88 -7.89 -9.80
CA LEU A 161 3.39 -9.08 -10.50
C LEU A 161 2.38 -9.58 -11.54
N MET A 162 1.08 -9.56 -11.23
CA MET A 162 0.04 -9.94 -12.20
C MET A 162 -0.03 -8.98 -13.39
N GLU A 163 0.10 -7.66 -13.16
CA GLU A 163 0.17 -6.67 -14.25
C GLU A 163 1.36 -6.89 -15.19
N HIS A 164 2.45 -7.49 -14.69
CA HIS A 164 3.65 -7.80 -15.47
C HIS A 164 3.67 -9.22 -16.07
N GLY A 165 2.55 -9.94 -15.98
CA GLY A 165 2.45 -11.29 -16.54
C GLY A 165 3.17 -12.35 -15.73
N GLU A 166 3.38 -12.11 -14.43
CA GLU A 166 3.99 -13.06 -13.49
C GLU A 166 3.00 -13.60 -12.44
N PRO A 167 1.82 -14.14 -12.84
CA PRO A 167 0.81 -14.59 -11.88
C PRO A 167 1.25 -15.80 -11.06
N GLY A 168 2.23 -16.58 -11.53
CA GLY A 168 2.86 -17.66 -10.77
C GLY A 168 3.61 -17.14 -9.54
N ALA A 169 4.47 -16.14 -9.75
CA ALA A 169 5.20 -15.48 -8.65
C ALA A 169 4.23 -14.78 -7.68
N ALA A 170 3.16 -14.17 -8.20
CA ALA A 170 2.11 -13.60 -7.37
C ALA A 170 1.43 -14.65 -6.48
N ALA A 171 1.10 -15.82 -7.04
CA ALA A 171 0.46 -16.90 -6.29
C ALA A 171 1.36 -17.47 -5.19
N GLU A 172 2.64 -17.71 -5.48
CA GLU A 172 3.63 -18.16 -4.49
C GLU A 172 3.76 -17.15 -3.34
N LEU A 173 3.93 -15.88 -3.67
CA LEU A 173 4.03 -14.80 -2.68
C LEU A 173 2.79 -14.71 -1.78
N LEU A 174 1.59 -14.85 -2.36
CA LEU A 174 0.34 -14.79 -1.60
C LEU A 174 0.13 -16.01 -0.70
N LEU A 175 0.61 -17.19 -1.10
CA LEU A 175 0.61 -18.38 -0.27
C LEU A 175 1.53 -18.19 0.94
N ASP A 176 2.76 -17.72 0.72
CA ASP A 176 3.71 -17.42 1.80
C ASP A 176 3.13 -16.38 2.77
N ALA A 177 2.51 -15.32 2.24
CA ALA A 177 1.85 -14.30 3.05
C ALA A 177 0.69 -14.87 3.88
N LEU A 178 -0.11 -15.79 3.33
CA LEU A 178 -1.22 -16.44 4.05
C LEU A 178 -0.75 -17.34 5.18
N GLU A 179 0.44 -17.95 5.07
CA GLU A 179 1.03 -18.75 6.14
C GLU A 179 1.49 -17.89 7.32
N ALA A 180 1.97 -16.67 7.04
CA ALA A 180 2.48 -15.74 8.04
C ALA A 180 1.41 -14.81 8.63
N ALA A 181 0.32 -14.54 7.89
CA ALA A 181 -0.64 -13.50 8.23
C ALA A 181 -1.55 -13.85 9.42
N PRO A 182 -1.90 -12.85 10.26
CA PRO A 182 -3.03 -12.94 11.17
C PRO A 182 -4.34 -13.31 10.47
N GLY A 183 -5.26 -13.97 11.19
CA GLY A 183 -6.48 -14.54 10.58
C GLY A 183 -7.44 -13.50 9.98
N ASP A 184 -7.44 -12.28 10.49
CA ASP A 184 -8.19 -11.12 9.99
C ASP A 184 -7.67 -10.55 8.67
N GLU A 185 -6.38 -10.76 8.35
CA GLU A 185 -5.76 -10.31 7.10
C GLU A 185 -5.92 -11.32 5.95
N ALA A 186 -6.25 -12.57 6.27
CA ALA A 186 -6.37 -13.65 5.29
C ALA A 186 -7.38 -13.40 4.14
N PRO A 187 -8.56 -12.77 4.35
CA PRO A 187 -9.55 -12.62 3.28
C PRO A 187 -9.03 -11.86 2.06
N GLY A 188 -8.32 -10.75 2.25
CA GLY A 188 -7.79 -9.93 1.16
C GLY A 188 -6.71 -10.66 0.35
N LEU A 189 -5.85 -11.42 1.04
CA LEU A 189 -4.83 -12.27 0.41
C LEU A 189 -5.46 -13.41 -0.40
N ARG A 190 -6.51 -14.07 0.12
CA ARG A 190 -7.21 -15.15 -0.59
C ARG A 190 -7.90 -14.68 -1.86
N VAL A 191 -8.49 -13.49 -1.85
CA VAL A 191 -9.12 -12.91 -3.05
C VAL A 191 -8.08 -12.74 -4.15
N ARG A 192 -6.92 -12.14 -3.82
CA ARG A 192 -5.83 -11.96 -4.80
C ARG A 192 -5.22 -13.27 -5.25
N LEU A 193 -5.14 -14.28 -4.37
CA LEU A 193 -4.65 -15.61 -4.76
C LEU A 193 -5.61 -16.26 -5.77
N GLY A 194 -6.91 -16.10 -5.57
CA GLY A 194 -7.93 -16.49 -6.55
C GLY A 194 -7.74 -15.79 -7.90
N ILE A 195 -7.45 -14.48 -7.89
CA ILE A 195 -7.17 -13.72 -9.12
C ILE A 195 -5.91 -14.26 -9.81
N ALA A 196 -4.82 -14.49 -9.08
CA ALA A 196 -3.59 -15.05 -9.63
C ALA A 196 -3.83 -16.43 -10.26
N HIS A 197 -4.67 -17.28 -9.65
CA HIS A 197 -5.08 -18.55 -10.23
C HIS A 197 -5.93 -18.41 -11.50
N LEU A 198 -6.78 -17.39 -11.61
CA LEU A 198 -7.51 -17.12 -12.85
C LEU A 198 -6.55 -16.70 -13.98
N GLU A 199 -5.55 -15.87 -13.68
CA GLU A 199 -4.52 -15.48 -14.66
C GLU A 199 -3.67 -16.69 -15.11
N LEU A 200 -3.25 -17.54 -14.17
CA LEU A 200 -2.56 -18.80 -14.49
C LEU A 200 -3.41 -19.72 -15.37
N ALA A 201 -4.69 -19.88 -15.04
CA ALA A 201 -5.61 -20.69 -15.83
C ALA A 201 -5.75 -20.12 -17.27
N CYS A 202 -5.93 -18.80 -17.40
CA CYS A 202 -5.97 -18.14 -18.70
C CYS A 202 -4.69 -18.38 -19.52
N ALA A 203 -3.51 -18.30 -18.89
CA ALA A 203 -2.24 -18.54 -19.57
C ALA A 203 -2.13 -19.98 -20.11
N GLU A 204 -2.43 -20.98 -19.29
CA GLU A 204 -2.40 -22.40 -19.69
C GLU A 204 -3.41 -22.72 -20.81
N PHE A 205 -4.62 -22.15 -20.73
CA PHE A 205 -5.60 -22.32 -21.80
C PHE A 205 -5.16 -21.63 -23.09
N ALA A 206 -4.58 -20.42 -23.02
CA ALA A 206 -4.07 -19.71 -24.18
C ALA A 206 -2.95 -20.48 -24.88
N GLU A 207 -1.98 -21.00 -24.13
CA GLU A 207 -0.89 -21.84 -24.66
C GLU A 207 -1.45 -23.07 -25.40
N THR A 208 -2.50 -23.70 -24.86
CA THR A 208 -3.17 -24.83 -25.51
C THR A 208 -3.87 -24.42 -26.82
N VAL A 209 -4.49 -23.24 -26.85
CA VAL A 209 -5.15 -22.70 -28.05
C VAL A 209 -4.13 -22.36 -29.13
N GLU A 210 -2.98 -21.79 -28.76
CA GLU A 210 -1.92 -21.39 -29.70
C GLU A 210 -1.10 -22.58 -30.20
N GLY A 211 -0.74 -23.51 -29.31
CA GLY A 211 0.05 -24.69 -29.64
C GLY A 211 -0.75 -25.74 -30.44
N GLY A 212 -2.07 -25.73 -30.30
CA GLY A 212 -2.99 -26.67 -30.95
C GLY A 212 -2.97 -28.05 -30.30
N ALA A 213 -4.16 -28.62 -30.11
CA ALA A 213 -4.37 -29.98 -29.65
C ALA A 213 -5.37 -30.70 -30.56
N ASP A 214 -5.86 -31.88 -30.15
CA ASP A 214 -7.03 -32.46 -30.81
C ASP A 214 -8.25 -31.51 -30.71
N ALA A 215 -9.22 -31.68 -31.60
CA ALA A 215 -10.38 -30.80 -31.71
C ALA A 215 -11.18 -30.68 -30.40
N GLN A 216 -11.29 -31.76 -29.62
CA GLN A 216 -12.06 -31.75 -28.37
C GLN A 216 -11.33 -30.96 -27.27
N THR A 217 -10.03 -31.20 -27.13
CA THR A 217 -9.18 -30.48 -26.17
C THR A 217 -9.09 -29.00 -26.52
N SER A 218 -8.86 -28.68 -27.80
CA SER A 218 -8.79 -27.30 -28.28
C SER A 218 -10.12 -26.55 -28.07
N ALA A 219 -11.26 -27.19 -28.38
CA ALA A 219 -12.57 -26.58 -28.15
C ALA A 219 -12.86 -26.32 -26.66
N LEU A 220 -12.41 -27.21 -25.77
CA LEU A 220 -12.53 -27.00 -24.33
C LEU A 220 -11.64 -25.85 -23.84
N ALA A 221 -10.39 -25.76 -24.31
CA ALA A 221 -9.49 -24.66 -23.98
C ALA A 221 -10.06 -23.30 -24.43
N ILE A 222 -10.60 -23.23 -25.66
CA ILE A 222 -11.30 -22.03 -26.18
C ILE A 222 -12.47 -21.65 -25.28
N GLU A 223 -13.32 -22.61 -24.90
CA GLU A 223 -14.48 -22.36 -24.02
C GLU A 223 -14.06 -21.85 -22.64
N LEU A 224 -13.11 -22.51 -21.99
CA LEU A 224 -12.64 -22.13 -20.66
C LEU A 224 -11.94 -20.78 -20.68
N LEU A 225 -11.08 -20.52 -21.66
CA LEU A 225 -10.40 -19.23 -21.81
C LEU A 225 -11.42 -18.11 -22.03
N ALA A 226 -12.32 -18.27 -23.01
CA ALA A 226 -13.29 -17.25 -23.34
C ALA A 226 -14.31 -16.97 -22.23
N ARG A 227 -14.57 -17.92 -21.33
CA ARG A 227 -15.44 -17.70 -20.15
C ARG A 227 -14.70 -17.18 -18.92
N THR A 228 -13.38 -17.36 -18.84
CA THR A 228 -12.58 -16.89 -17.71
C THR A 228 -12.13 -15.45 -17.92
N LEU A 229 -11.78 -15.05 -19.15
CA LEU A 229 -11.35 -13.70 -19.51
C LEU A 229 -12.31 -12.57 -19.04
N PRO A 230 -13.65 -12.69 -19.15
CA PRO A 230 -14.57 -11.67 -18.64
C PRO A 230 -14.50 -11.45 -17.13
N LEU A 231 -14.14 -12.48 -16.35
CA LEU A 231 -13.94 -12.34 -14.90
C LEU A 231 -12.77 -11.41 -14.55
N ARG A 232 -11.91 -11.13 -15.54
CA ARG A 232 -10.78 -10.20 -15.48
C ARG A 232 -11.02 -8.92 -16.27
N GLY A 233 -12.26 -8.65 -16.70
CA GLY A 233 -12.60 -7.47 -17.49
C GLY A 233 -12.05 -7.50 -18.92
N ARG A 234 -11.70 -8.68 -19.44
CA ARG A 234 -11.14 -8.89 -20.78
C ARG A 234 -12.21 -9.40 -21.76
N ASP A 235 -13.35 -8.73 -21.81
CA ASP A 235 -14.50 -9.11 -22.63
C ASP A 235 -14.19 -9.13 -24.13
N ASP A 236 -13.42 -8.15 -24.62
CA ASP A 236 -13.01 -8.09 -26.02
C ASP A 236 -12.10 -9.27 -26.39
N ASP A 237 -11.24 -9.71 -25.48
CA ASP A 237 -10.35 -10.85 -25.69
C ASP A 237 -11.16 -12.14 -25.74
N ALA A 238 -12.14 -12.28 -24.84
CA ALA A 238 -13.09 -13.40 -24.85
C ALA A 238 -13.83 -13.50 -26.19
N GLY A 239 -14.31 -12.37 -26.72
CA GLY A 239 -14.95 -12.32 -28.04
C GLY A 239 -14.03 -12.77 -29.18
N ARG A 240 -12.74 -12.38 -29.13
CA ARG A 240 -11.74 -12.83 -30.12
C ARG A 240 -11.45 -14.33 -30.02
N VAL A 241 -11.35 -14.88 -28.80
CA VAL A 241 -11.15 -16.32 -28.59
C VAL A 241 -12.33 -17.13 -29.12
N TRP A 242 -13.57 -16.67 -28.87
CA TRP A 242 -14.76 -17.30 -29.46
C TRP A 242 -14.76 -17.25 -30.98
N SER A 243 -14.49 -16.07 -31.56
CA SER A 243 -14.46 -15.89 -33.02
C SER A 243 -13.41 -16.78 -33.67
N TYR A 244 -12.22 -16.85 -33.07
CA TYR A 244 -11.14 -17.75 -33.51
C TYR A 244 -11.61 -19.21 -33.60
N GLY A 245 -12.29 -19.73 -32.58
CA GLY A 245 -12.77 -21.10 -32.58
C GLY A 245 -13.93 -21.36 -33.56
N LEU A 246 -14.86 -20.41 -33.67
CA LEU A 246 -16.04 -20.54 -34.54
C LEU A 246 -15.68 -20.48 -36.03
N GLU A 247 -14.66 -19.70 -36.37
CA GLU A 247 -14.18 -19.47 -37.74
C GLU A 247 -12.93 -20.30 -38.07
N HIS A 248 -12.59 -21.27 -37.23
CA HIS A 248 -11.39 -22.08 -37.39
C HIS A 248 -11.43 -22.93 -38.67
N ALA A 249 -10.28 -23.07 -39.36
CA ALA A 249 -10.20 -23.80 -40.63
C ALA A 249 -10.45 -25.32 -40.51
N ASP A 250 -10.22 -25.88 -39.32
CA ASP A 250 -10.63 -27.25 -38.98
C ASP A 250 -12.12 -27.27 -38.62
N GLU A 251 -12.93 -27.81 -39.51
CA GLU A 251 -14.39 -27.93 -39.34
C GLU A 251 -14.79 -28.79 -38.14
N THR A 252 -13.95 -29.74 -37.73
CA THR A 252 -14.22 -30.57 -36.55
C THR A 252 -14.13 -29.72 -35.29
N LEU A 253 -13.05 -28.95 -35.17
CA LEU A 253 -12.87 -28.01 -34.07
C LEU A 253 -13.98 -26.95 -34.06
N ALA A 254 -14.27 -26.35 -35.22
CA ALA A 254 -15.31 -25.33 -35.32
C ALA A 254 -16.69 -25.89 -34.94
N ALA A 255 -17.01 -27.14 -35.29
CA ALA A 255 -18.25 -27.80 -34.86
C ALA A 255 -18.31 -28.00 -33.34
N GLU A 256 -17.22 -28.44 -32.72
CA GLU A 256 -17.14 -28.60 -31.25
C GLU A 256 -17.29 -27.25 -30.53
N VAL A 257 -16.65 -26.19 -31.03
CA VAL A 257 -16.78 -24.83 -30.47
C VAL A 257 -18.22 -24.31 -30.59
N ARG A 258 -18.88 -24.51 -31.74
CA ARG A 258 -20.29 -24.12 -31.95
C ARG A 258 -21.22 -24.77 -30.92
N LEU A 259 -21.02 -26.06 -30.62
CA LEU A 259 -21.80 -26.77 -29.60
C LEU A 259 -21.61 -26.18 -28.20
N ARG A 260 -20.39 -25.77 -27.86
CA ARG A 260 -20.05 -25.19 -26.54
C ARG A 260 -20.55 -23.76 -26.38
N TYR A 261 -20.41 -22.95 -27.43
CA TYR A 261 -20.87 -21.56 -27.46
C TYR A 261 -22.38 -21.46 -27.18
N GLN A 262 -23.17 -22.39 -27.74
CA GLN A 262 -24.64 -22.41 -27.60
C GLN A 262 -25.14 -22.87 -26.23
N ARG A 263 -24.28 -23.34 -25.32
CA ARG A 263 -24.72 -23.85 -24.01
C ARG A 263 -25.18 -22.76 -23.03
N ASP A 264 -24.75 -21.51 -23.26
CA ASP A 264 -25.02 -20.37 -22.36
C ASP A 264 -25.77 -19.20 -23.03
N THR A 265 -26.14 -19.35 -24.31
CA THR A 265 -27.05 -18.44 -25.03
C THR A 265 -28.47 -18.97 -25.02
#